data_AF-A0A9P7BVN3-F1
#
_entry.id   AF-A0A9P7BVN3-F1
#
_cell.length_a   1.000
_cell.length_b   1.000
_cell.length_c   1.000
_cell.angle_alpha   90.00
_cell.angle_beta   90.00
_cell.angle_gamma   90.00
#
_symmetry.space_group_name_H-M   'P 1'
#
loop_
_entity.id
_entity.type
_entity.pdbx_description
1 polymer ?
#
loop_
_entity_poly.entity_id
_entity_poly.type
_entity_poly.pdbx_seq_one_letter_code
_entity_poly.pdbx_strand_id
1 'polypeptide(L)'
;MAESISDLWSNRWQQLYKLTWVAIPFKPTRIVATRILSKIMNNPTFVALSFAITSVFAVSGLMHEYSVAGVLGWSTYRQSVIGEQMIFFLLNAAAVIGEYALEKMLTGRLSPGFRSSYLARALKYTWTIGFGYLTYYYVMNGFIACEFYLEAPIRIIGPHIIKTVRKMPAVLQYFGSYASRQ
;
A
#
# COMPACT_ATOMS: atom_id res chain seq x y z
N MET A 1 -10.09 2.72 14.79
CA MET A 1 -9.98 3.11 13.36
C MET A 1 -8.81 4.06 13.22
N ALA A 2 -8.08 4.04 12.10
CA ALA A 2 -6.98 4.97 11.86
C ALA A 2 -7.52 6.39 11.62
N GLU A 3 -6.92 7.40 12.25
CA GLU A 3 -7.33 8.82 12.06
C GLU A 3 -6.62 9.49 10.88
N SER A 4 -5.63 8.83 10.28
CA SER A 4 -4.93 9.30 9.09
C SER A 4 -4.32 8.13 8.33
N ILE A 5 -3.95 8.36 7.07
CA ILE A 5 -3.22 7.38 6.26
C ILE A 5 -1.84 7.13 6.89
N SER A 6 -1.20 8.17 7.44
CA SER A 6 0.06 8.01 8.17
C SER A 6 -0.08 7.10 9.40
N ASP A 7 -1.14 7.23 10.20
CA ASP A 7 -1.40 6.38 11.37
C ASP A 7 -1.68 4.93 10.95
N LEU A 8 -2.44 4.75 9.86
CA LEU A 8 -2.72 3.44 9.28
C LEU A 8 -1.41 2.70 8.98
N TRP A 9 -0.53 3.28 8.18
CA TRP A 9 0.72 2.64 7.76
C TRP A 9 1.77 2.55 8.86
N SER A 10 1.86 3.57 9.72
CA SER A 10 2.94 3.66 10.70
C SER A 10 2.66 2.83 11.95
N ASN A 11 1.40 2.68 12.37
CA ASN A 11 1.06 2.14 13.69
C ASN A 11 0.09 0.96 13.68
N ARG A 12 -0.63 0.72 12.59
CA ARG A 12 -1.74 -0.27 12.57
C ARG A 12 -1.56 -1.38 11.55
N TRP A 13 -1.10 -1.03 10.35
CA TRP A 13 -0.92 -1.98 9.26
C TRP A 13 0.39 -2.75 9.41
N GLN A 14 0.34 -4.08 9.25
CA GLN A 14 1.48 -5.01 9.14
C GLN A 14 2.73 -4.62 9.95
N GLN A 15 2.57 -4.43 11.27
CA GLN A 15 3.63 -3.93 12.14
C GLN A 15 4.88 -4.83 12.21
N LEU A 16 4.75 -6.10 11.82
CA LEU A 16 5.86 -7.06 11.72
C LEU A 16 7.01 -6.54 10.84
N TYR A 17 6.71 -5.85 9.74
CA TYR A 17 7.72 -5.38 8.80
C TYR A 17 8.23 -3.96 9.10
N LYS A 18 7.71 -3.29 10.13
CA LYS A 18 8.03 -1.89 10.43
C LYS A 18 9.53 -1.66 10.61
N LEU A 19 10.21 -2.54 11.36
CA LEU A 19 11.66 -2.43 11.58
C LEU A 19 12.44 -2.57 10.28
N THR A 20 12.06 -3.52 9.43
CA THR A 20 12.65 -3.75 8.11
C THR A 20 12.51 -2.51 7.23
N TRP A 21 11.30 -1.94 7.15
CA TRP A 21 11.02 -0.74 6.36
C TRP A 21 11.78 0.50 6.85
N VAL A 22 11.91 0.66 8.17
CA VAL A 22 12.70 1.75 8.74
C VAL A 22 14.19 1.59 8.45
N ALA A 23 14.72 0.37 8.58
CA ALA A 23 16.15 0.10 8.46
C ALA A 23 16.64 0.13 7.01
N ILE A 24 15.86 -0.40 6.06
CA ILE A 24 16.33 -0.65 4.69
C ILE A 24 16.00 0.52 3.75
N PRO A 25 14.73 0.82 3.39
CA PRO A 25 14.47 1.94 2.50
C PRO A 25 14.42 3.30 3.20
N PHE A 26 13.90 3.40 4.43
CA PHE A 26 13.63 4.72 5.01
C PHE A 26 14.90 5.47 5.46
N LYS A 27 15.63 4.91 6.44
CA LYS A 27 16.80 5.59 7.05
C LYS A 27 17.90 5.89 6.03
N PRO A 28 18.35 4.94 5.20
CA PRO A 28 19.39 5.21 4.20
C PRO A 28 18.98 6.30 3.21
N THR A 29 17.76 6.22 2.65
CA THR A 29 17.26 7.25 1.73
C THR A 29 17.20 8.60 2.42
N ARG A 30 16.70 8.68 3.67
CA ARG A 30 16.64 9.95 4.41
C ARG A 30 18.03 10.57 4.60
N ILE A 31 19.02 9.77 4.99
CA ILE A 31 20.39 10.24 5.24
C ILE A 31 21.01 10.75 3.94
N VAL A 32 20.93 9.96 2.87
CA VAL A 32 21.49 10.32 1.56
C VAL A 32 20.79 11.56 1.00
N ALA A 33 19.45 11.58 1.01
CA ALA A 33 18.68 12.73 0.53
C ALA A 33 18.99 13.99 1.33
N THR A 34 19.08 13.91 2.66
CA THR A 34 19.46 15.06 3.50
C THR A 34 20.85 15.57 3.12
N ARG A 35 21.85 14.69 3.00
CA ARG A 35 23.23 15.08 2.66
C ARG A 35 23.34 15.74 1.30
N ILE A 36 22.61 15.25 0.30
CA ILE A 36 22.62 15.82 -1.05
C ILE A 36 21.88 17.16 -1.04
N LEU A 37 20.67 17.19 -0.48
CA LEU A 37 19.82 18.38 -0.51
C LEU A 37 20.36 19.52 0.37
N SER A 38 21.04 19.25 1.48
CA SER A 38 21.71 20.29 2.27
C SER A 38 22.73 21.11 1.49
N LYS A 39 23.25 20.57 0.36
CA LYS A 39 24.17 21.31 -0.51
C LYS A 39 23.45 22.23 -1.50
N ILE A 40 22.14 22.05 -1.68
CA ILE A 40 21.33 22.70 -2.72
C ILE A 40 20.27 23.62 -2.10
N MET A 41 19.80 23.31 -0.88
CA MET A 41 18.71 24.04 -0.22
C MET A 41 18.94 24.22 1.28
N ASN A 42 18.44 25.34 1.80
CA ASN A 42 18.61 25.75 3.21
C ASN A 42 17.80 24.89 4.20
N ASN A 43 16.67 24.29 3.79
CA ASN A 43 15.84 23.47 4.67
C ASN A 43 15.41 22.16 3.98
N PRO A 44 16.30 21.16 3.91
CA PRO A 44 16.03 19.90 3.20
C PRO A 44 15.12 18.95 3.96
N THR A 45 14.79 19.23 5.23
CA THR A 45 14.19 18.26 6.15
C THR A 45 12.91 17.63 5.61
N PHE A 46 11.98 18.45 5.12
CA PHE A 46 10.70 17.94 4.61
C PHE A 46 10.89 17.18 3.29
N VAL A 47 11.71 17.71 2.37
CA VAL A 47 11.96 17.07 1.07
C VAL A 47 12.67 15.73 1.25
N ALA A 48 13.68 15.66 2.12
CA ALA A 48 14.37 14.42 2.46
C ALA A 48 13.46 13.40 3.15
N LEU A 49 12.52 13.86 4.00
CA LEU A 49 11.48 13.01 4.58
C LEU A 49 10.56 12.46 3.48
N SER A 50 10.12 13.29 2.53
CA SER A 50 9.29 12.86 1.40
C SER A 50 10.00 11.80 0.56
N PHE A 51 11.28 11.97 0.24
CA PHE A 51 12.07 10.93 -0.44
C PHE A 51 12.11 9.62 0.35
N ALA A 52 12.27 9.68 1.66
CA ALA A 52 12.31 8.50 2.52
C ALA A 52 10.96 7.79 2.65
N ILE A 53 9.85 8.55 2.67
CA ILE A 53 8.50 7.98 2.62
C ILE A 53 8.29 7.30 1.26
N THR A 54 8.55 8.01 0.17
CA THR A 54 8.41 7.47 -1.19
C THR A 54 9.26 6.22 -1.40
N SER A 55 10.47 6.13 -0.84
CA SER A 55 11.31 4.93 -1.00
C SER A 55 10.68 3.70 -0.33
N VAL A 56 10.11 3.84 0.88
CA VAL A 56 9.41 2.72 1.55
C VAL A 56 8.25 2.21 0.70
N PHE A 57 7.40 3.13 0.24
CA PHE A 57 6.24 2.79 -0.57
C PHE A 57 6.64 2.23 -1.94
N ALA A 58 7.66 2.80 -2.58
CA ALA A 58 8.14 2.31 -3.88
C ALA A 58 8.72 0.89 -3.77
N VAL A 59 9.55 0.61 -2.76
CA VAL A 59 10.09 -0.74 -2.54
C VAL A 59 8.96 -1.72 -2.21
N SER A 60 8.01 -1.32 -1.36
CA SER A 60 6.84 -2.16 -1.05
C SER A 60 6.01 -2.43 -2.30
N GLY A 61 5.76 -1.43 -3.13
CA GLY A 61 5.06 -1.57 -4.40
C GLY A 61 5.77 -2.52 -5.34
N LEU A 62 7.08 -2.39 -5.52
CA LEU A 62 7.88 -3.28 -6.36
C LEU A 62 7.84 -4.72 -5.86
N MET A 63 7.87 -4.94 -4.55
CA MET A 63 7.74 -6.27 -3.97
C MET A 63 6.37 -6.91 -4.27
N HIS A 64 5.29 -6.14 -4.17
CA HIS A 64 3.95 -6.63 -4.48
C HIS A 64 3.80 -6.89 -5.99
N GLU A 65 4.30 -5.96 -6.82
CA GLU A 65 4.30 -6.09 -8.27
C GLU A 65 5.07 -7.34 -8.72
N TYR A 66 6.26 -7.57 -8.15
CA TYR A 66 7.06 -8.77 -8.39
C TYR A 66 6.35 -10.05 -7.94
N SER A 67 5.69 -10.01 -6.78
CA SER A 67 4.94 -11.16 -6.27
C SER A 67 3.78 -11.53 -7.19
N VAL A 68 3.01 -10.52 -7.63
CA VAL A 68 1.90 -10.68 -8.58
C VAL A 68 2.41 -11.22 -9.92
N ALA A 69 3.48 -10.63 -10.47
CA ALA A 69 4.09 -11.10 -11.71
C ALA A 69 4.63 -12.54 -11.60
N GLY A 70 5.20 -12.91 -10.46
CA GLY A 70 5.69 -14.26 -10.18
C GLY A 70 4.57 -15.31 -10.10
N VAL A 71 3.40 -14.94 -9.55
CA VAL A 71 2.24 -15.85 -9.43
C VAL A 71 1.50 -15.99 -10.76
N LEU A 72 1.25 -14.88 -11.45
CA LEU A 72 0.46 -14.86 -12.69
C LEU A 72 1.27 -15.25 -13.93
N GLY A 73 2.59 -15.09 -13.89
CA GLY A 73 3.44 -15.12 -15.06
C GLY A 73 3.38 -13.81 -15.86
N TRP A 74 4.44 -13.58 -16.65
CA TRP A 74 4.69 -12.30 -17.32
C TRP A 74 3.58 -11.86 -18.29
N SER A 75 3.02 -12.79 -19.06
CA SER A 75 1.99 -12.48 -20.06
C SER A 75 0.70 -11.94 -19.43
N THR A 76 0.16 -12.66 -18.45
CA THR A 76 -1.08 -12.28 -17.74
C THR A 76 -0.88 -11.01 -16.93
N TYR A 77 0.25 -10.91 -16.21
CA TYR A 77 0.63 -9.70 -15.49
C TYR A 77 0.60 -8.45 -16.39
N ARG A 78 1.28 -8.53 -17.55
CA ARG A 78 1.41 -7.39 -18.48
C ARG A 78 0.07 -6.95 -19.07
N GLN A 79 -0.86 -7.87 -19.28
CA GLN A 79 -2.14 -7.59 -19.92
C GLN A 79 -3.19 -7.08 -18.93
N SER A 80 -3.12 -7.48 -17.66
CA SER A 80 -4.25 -7.31 -16.73
C SER A 80 -4.00 -6.39 -15.55
N VAL A 81 -2.77 -6.34 -14.99
CA VAL A 81 -2.53 -5.73 -13.67
C VAL A 81 -1.21 -4.96 -13.55
N ILE A 82 -0.53 -4.70 -14.68
CA ILE A 82 0.80 -4.07 -14.69
C ILE A 82 0.80 -2.68 -14.05
N GLY A 83 1.64 -2.51 -13.04
CA GLY A 83 1.86 -1.26 -12.34
C GLY A 83 0.76 -0.87 -11.36
N GLU A 84 -0.30 -1.67 -11.21
CA GLU A 84 -1.40 -1.32 -10.30
C GLU A 84 -0.94 -1.30 -8.84
N GLN A 85 -0.06 -2.22 -8.43
CA GLN A 85 0.48 -2.22 -7.07
C GLN A 85 1.36 -0.99 -6.88
N MET A 86 2.22 -0.67 -7.84
CA MET A 86 3.01 0.57 -7.81
C MET A 86 2.15 1.83 -7.68
N ILE A 87 1.07 1.94 -8.45
CA ILE A 87 0.13 3.07 -8.36
C ILE A 87 -0.47 3.14 -6.95
N PHE A 88 -0.95 2.02 -6.40
CA PHE A 88 -1.49 1.96 -5.05
C PHE A 88 -0.51 2.50 -4.00
N PHE A 89 0.71 1.98 -3.97
CA PHE A 89 1.68 2.39 -2.96
C PHE A 89 2.17 3.83 -3.16
N LEU A 90 2.36 4.29 -4.40
CA LEU A 90 2.78 5.68 -4.66
C LEU A 90 1.68 6.69 -4.32
N LEU A 91 0.40 6.37 -4.58
CA LEU A 91 -0.72 7.20 -4.13
C LEU A 91 -0.74 7.31 -2.60
N ASN A 92 -0.52 6.21 -1.88
CA ASN A 92 -0.42 6.23 -0.42
C ASN A 92 0.77 7.05 0.06
N ALA A 93 1.93 6.97 -0.60
CA ALA A 93 3.08 7.82 -0.29
C ALA A 93 2.73 9.30 -0.42
N ALA A 94 2.10 9.68 -1.53
CA ALA A 94 1.67 11.05 -1.80
C ALA A 94 0.64 11.53 -0.75
N ALA A 95 -0.31 10.67 -0.37
CA ALA A 95 -1.28 10.99 0.68
C ALA A 95 -0.61 11.23 2.04
N VAL A 96 0.32 10.36 2.47
CA VAL A 96 1.05 10.54 3.73
C VAL A 96 1.88 11.83 3.72
N ILE A 97 2.59 12.12 2.62
CA ILE A 97 3.36 13.36 2.47
C ILE A 97 2.43 14.57 2.50
N GLY A 98 1.28 14.49 1.83
CA GLY A 98 0.24 15.51 1.81
C GLY A 98 -0.34 15.78 3.19
N GLU A 99 -0.58 14.74 4.00
CA GLU A 99 -1.02 14.86 5.39
C GLU A 99 0.02 15.60 6.23
N TYR A 100 1.30 15.25 6.12
CA TYR A 100 2.38 15.97 6.82
C TYR A 100 2.48 17.44 6.39
N ALA A 101 2.36 17.73 5.08
CA ALA A 101 2.36 19.09 4.56
C ALA A 101 1.18 19.90 5.10
N LEU A 102 -0.02 19.31 5.05
CA LEU A 102 -1.25 19.92 5.52
C LEU A 102 -1.19 20.17 7.03
N GLU A 103 -0.73 19.20 7.82
CA GLU A 103 -0.53 19.38 9.25
C GLU A 103 0.42 20.55 9.55
N LYS A 104 1.54 20.64 8.84
CA LYS A 104 2.49 21.75 9.00
C LYS A 104 1.86 23.10 8.62
N MET A 105 1.04 23.15 7.58
CA MET A 105 0.36 24.39 7.15
C MET A 105 -0.75 24.83 8.11
N LEU A 106 -1.50 23.88 8.66
CA LEU A 106 -2.61 24.14 9.58
C LEU A 106 -2.13 24.39 11.00
N THR A 107 -0.93 23.91 11.35
CA THR A 107 -0.30 24.14 12.65
C THR A 107 0.06 25.62 12.80
N GLY A 108 -0.75 26.30 13.60
CA GLY A 108 -0.65 27.74 13.89
C GLY A 108 -1.81 28.54 13.31
N ARG A 109 -2.57 27.98 12.37
CA ARG A 109 -3.75 28.62 11.75
C ARG A 109 -5.06 28.19 12.37
N LEU A 110 -5.16 26.92 12.77
CA LEU A 110 -6.36 26.39 13.42
C LEU A 110 -6.24 26.46 14.94
N SER A 111 -7.32 26.83 15.63
CA SER A 111 -7.35 26.83 17.10
C SER A 111 -7.13 25.42 17.65
N PRO A 112 -6.45 25.25 18.80
CA PRO A 112 -6.26 23.94 19.43
C PRO A 112 -7.59 23.19 19.66
N GLY A 113 -8.63 23.91 20.10
CA GLY A 113 -9.95 23.35 20.34
C GLY A 113 -10.63 22.80 19.09
N PHE A 114 -10.42 23.42 17.92
CA PHE A 114 -10.94 22.86 16.67
C PHE A 114 -10.19 21.55 16.31
N ARG A 115 -8.87 21.49 16.48
CA ARG A 115 -8.08 20.31 16.12
C ARG A 115 -8.39 19.08 16.96
N SER A 116 -8.81 19.28 18.21
CA SER A 116 -9.27 18.20 19.11
C SER A 116 -10.78 17.95 19.04
N SER A 117 -11.52 18.73 18.26
CA SER A 117 -12.98 18.60 18.16
C SER A 117 -13.42 17.28 17.52
N TYR A 118 -14.63 16.84 17.85
CA TYR A 118 -15.26 15.69 17.20
C TYR A 118 -15.41 15.87 15.68
N LEU A 119 -15.65 17.11 15.22
CA LEU A 119 -15.74 17.40 13.78
C LEU A 119 -14.41 17.17 13.08
N ALA A 120 -13.29 17.66 13.64
CA ALA A 120 -11.97 17.43 13.06
C ALA A 120 -11.61 15.93 13.00
N ARG A 121 -11.99 15.16 14.03
CA ARG A 121 -11.81 13.70 14.05
C ARG A 121 -12.70 13.01 13.01
N ALA A 122 -13.95 13.43 12.86
CA ALA A 122 -14.86 12.89 11.85
C ALA A 122 -14.30 13.12 10.43
N LEU A 123 -13.84 14.34 10.12
CA LEU A 123 -13.23 14.66 8.82
C LEU A 123 -12.01 13.79 8.52
N LYS A 124 -11.15 13.58 9.53
CA LYS A 124 -9.98 12.69 9.48
C LYS A 124 -10.35 11.24 9.17
N TYR A 125 -11.37 10.71 9.83
CA TYR A 125 -11.88 9.36 9.55
C TYR A 125 -12.49 9.26 8.15
N THR A 126 -13.33 10.22 7.75
CA THR A 126 -13.93 10.26 6.41
C THR A 126 -12.86 10.31 5.33
N TRP A 127 -11.82 11.12 5.50
CA TRP A 127 -10.66 11.16 4.62
C TRP A 127 -9.96 9.79 4.53
N THR A 128 -9.63 9.20 5.68
CA THR A 128 -8.90 7.93 5.75
C THR A 128 -9.68 6.79 5.10
N ILE A 129 -10.98 6.69 5.38
CA ILE A 129 -11.88 5.68 4.79
C ILE A 129 -12.06 5.94 3.29
N GLY A 130 -12.36 7.18 2.91
CA GLY A 130 -12.63 7.54 1.52
C GLY A 130 -11.41 7.30 0.63
N PHE A 131 -10.23 7.74 1.08
CA PHE A 131 -8.97 7.49 0.37
C PHE A 131 -8.66 5.98 0.31
N GLY A 132 -8.83 5.27 1.42
CA GLY A 132 -8.68 3.82 1.48
C GLY A 132 -9.57 3.13 0.46
N TYR A 133 -10.86 3.45 0.43
CA TYR A 133 -11.84 2.88 -0.51
C TYR A 133 -11.47 3.17 -1.97
N LEU A 134 -11.10 4.40 -2.30
CA LEU A 134 -10.75 4.79 -3.68
C LEU A 134 -9.47 4.08 -4.16
N THR A 135 -8.47 3.93 -3.29
CA THR A 135 -7.21 3.29 -3.66
C THR A 135 -7.27 1.76 -3.58
N TYR A 136 -8.22 1.20 -2.82
CA TYR A 136 -8.34 -0.24 -2.59
C TYR A 136 -8.46 -1.05 -3.88
N TYR A 137 -9.11 -0.50 -4.91
CA TYR A 137 -9.23 -1.14 -6.22
C TYR A 137 -7.86 -1.61 -6.76
N TYR A 138 -6.85 -0.75 -6.71
CA TYR A 138 -5.54 -1.02 -7.30
C TYR A 138 -4.79 -2.16 -6.61
N VAL A 139 -4.85 -2.25 -5.29
CA VAL A 139 -4.24 -3.38 -4.57
C VAL A 139 -5.07 -4.64 -4.79
N MET A 140 -6.40 -4.54 -4.69
CA MET A 140 -7.28 -5.69 -4.68
C MET A 140 -7.35 -6.40 -6.02
N ASN A 141 -7.22 -5.70 -7.15
CA ASN A 141 -7.23 -6.33 -8.46
C ASN A 141 -6.07 -7.32 -8.63
N GLY A 142 -4.86 -6.95 -8.22
CA GLY A 142 -3.72 -7.87 -8.20
C GLY A 142 -3.89 -9.05 -7.23
N PHE A 143 -4.47 -8.81 -6.04
CA PHE A 143 -4.75 -9.87 -5.07
C PHE A 143 -5.82 -10.86 -5.54
N ILE A 144 -6.87 -10.37 -6.18
CA ILE A 144 -7.93 -11.19 -6.79
C ILE A 144 -7.35 -11.99 -7.94
N ALA A 145 -6.57 -11.37 -8.83
CA ALA A 145 -5.92 -12.05 -9.94
C ALA A 145 -5.00 -13.19 -9.44
N CYS A 146 -4.28 -12.96 -8.34
CA CYS A 146 -3.44 -13.98 -7.70
C CYS A 146 -4.22 -15.00 -6.87
N GLU A 147 -5.55 -14.88 -6.78
CA GLU A 147 -6.41 -15.76 -6.00
C GLU A 147 -6.03 -15.86 -4.51
N PHE A 148 -5.43 -14.81 -3.93
CA PHE A 148 -5.07 -14.79 -2.52
C PHE A 148 -6.28 -15.01 -1.58
N TYR A 149 -7.49 -14.72 -2.05
CA TYR A 149 -8.73 -15.01 -1.33
C TYR A 149 -9.03 -16.52 -1.23
N LEU A 150 -8.50 -17.35 -2.13
CA LEU A 150 -8.58 -18.82 -2.02
C LEU A 150 -7.61 -19.38 -0.99
N GLU A 151 -6.56 -18.64 -0.64
CA GLU A 151 -5.68 -18.96 0.49
C GLU A 151 -6.30 -18.61 1.85
N ALA A 152 -7.56 -18.13 1.87
CA ALA A 152 -8.33 -17.99 3.09
C ALA A 152 -8.30 -19.30 3.90
N PRO A 153 -8.30 -19.23 5.24
CA PRO A 153 -8.13 -20.37 6.15
C PRO A 153 -9.28 -21.41 6.12
N ILE A 154 -10.14 -21.39 5.11
CA ILE A 154 -11.16 -22.41 4.85
C ILE A 154 -10.51 -23.63 4.18
N ARG A 155 -9.50 -24.20 4.85
CA ARG A 155 -8.79 -25.43 4.43
C ARG A 155 -9.72 -26.63 4.21
N ILE A 156 -10.93 -26.58 4.78
CA ILE A 156 -11.92 -27.67 4.73
C ILE A 156 -12.61 -27.74 3.36
N ILE A 157 -12.98 -26.59 2.78
CA ILE A 157 -13.80 -26.53 1.56
C ILE A 157 -12.93 -26.37 0.30
N GLY A 158 -11.74 -25.76 0.44
CA GLY A 158 -10.78 -25.56 -0.66
C GLY A 158 -10.54 -26.81 -1.53
N PRO A 159 -10.28 -28.01 -0.96
CA PRO A 159 -10.08 -29.22 -1.75
C PRO A 159 -11.30 -29.64 -2.57
N HIS A 160 -12.52 -29.40 -2.08
CA HIS A 160 -13.76 -29.74 -2.80
C HIS A 160 -14.06 -28.75 -3.93
N ILE A 161 -13.77 -27.46 -3.71
CA ILE A 161 -13.89 -26.43 -4.76
C ILE A 161 -12.89 -26.73 -5.88
N ILE A 162 -11.61 -26.95 -5.57
CA ILE A 162 -10.58 -27.25 -6.57
C ILE A 162 -10.94 -28.54 -7.34
N LYS A 163 -11.42 -29.59 -6.65
CA LYS A 163 -11.86 -30.84 -7.30
C LYS A 163 -13.05 -30.64 -8.23
N THR A 164 -13.95 -29.71 -7.92
CA THR A 164 -15.12 -29.40 -8.74
C THR A 164 -14.74 -28.54 -9.95
N VAL A 165 -13.92 -27.51 -9.74
CA VAL A 165 -13.39 -26.64 -10.81
C VAL A 165 -12.58 -27.42 -11.83
N ARG A 166 -11.73 -28.36 -11.39
CA ARG A 166 -10.97 -29.26 -12.31
C ARG A 166 -11.86 -30.09 -13.23
N LYS A 167 -13.11 -30.35 -12.85
CA LYS A 167 -14.10 -31.06 -13.69
C LYS A 167 -14.84 -30.15 -14.67
N MET A 168 -14.63 -28.84 -14.61
CA MET A 168 -15.36 -27.84 -15.39
C MET A 168 -14.39 -26.98 -16.23
N PRO A 169 -14.02 -27.42 -17.45
CA PRO A 169 -13.06 -26.73 -18.32
C PRO A 169 -13.37 -25.26 -18.60
N ALA A 170 -14.65 -24.89 -18.64
CA ALA A 170 -15.08 -23.52 -18.86
C ALA A 170 -14.69 -22.54 -17.73
N VAL A 171 -14.47 -23.06 -16.51
CA VAL A 171 -14.21 -22.25 -15.31
C VAL A 171 -12.72 -22.21 -14.96
N LEU A 172 -11.93 -23.12 -15.54
CA LEU A 172 -10.49 -23.27 -15.28
C LEU A 172 -9.67 -22.00 -15.53
N GLN A 173 -10.06 -21.20 -16.53
CA GLN A 173 -9.41 -19.93 -16.86
C GLN A 173 -9.47 -18.88 -15.74
N TYR A 174 -10.37 -19.04 -14.76
CA TYR A 174 -10.55 -18.14 -13.63
C TYR A 174 -9.87 -18.62 -12.33
N PHE A 175 -9.19 -19.78 -12.37
CA PHE A 175 -8.54 -20.44 -11.21
C PHE A 175 -7.00 -20.63 -11.38
N GLY A 176 -6.41 -19.82 -12.26
CA GLY A 176 -4.97 -19.63 -12.38
C GLY A 176 -4.14 -20.91 -12.44
N SER A 177 -3.00 -20.93 -11.74
CA SER A 177 -2.09 -22.08 -11.68
C SER A 177 -2.44 -23.12 -10.60
N TYR A 178 -3.42 -22.85 -9.73
CA TYR A 178 -3.80 -23.76 -8.63
C TYR A 178 -4.56 -24.99 -9.15
N ALA A 179 -5.35 -24.82 -10.21
CA ALA A 179 -6.06 -25.93 -10.81
C ALA A 179 -5.17 -26.86 -11.66
N SER A 180 -4.00 -26.40 -12.11
CA SER A 180 -3.07 -27.12 -12.99
C SER A 180 -1.90 -27.82 -12.28
N ARG A 181 -1.63 -27.50 -11.01
CA ARG A 181 -0.62 -28.22 -10.21
C ARG A 181 -1.15 -29.62 -9.81
N GLN A 182 -0.51 -30.66 -10.34
CA GLN A 182 -0.74 -32.06 -9.98
C GLN A 182 -0.38 -32.34 -8.52
#